data_AF-R0LHG7-F1
#
_entry.id   AF-R0LHG7-F1
#
_cell.length_a   1.000
_cell.length_b   1.000
_cell.length_c   1.000
_cell.angle_alpha   90.00
_cell.angle_beta   90.00
_cell.angle_gamma   90.00
#
_symmetry.space_group_name_H-M   'P 1'
#
loop_
_entity.id
_entity.type
_entity.pdbx_description
1 polymer ?
#
loop_
_entity_poly.entity_id
_entity_poly.type
_entity_poly.pdbx_seq_one_letter_code
_entity_poly.pdbx_strand_id
1 'polypeptide(L)' 'LLNPGDGPFPGVIDMYGDEGGLIEFRSSLLATRGFAALSLPYFDFEDLPKVMKEFNLEYFEEAARFLQRHPKV' A
#
# COMPACT_ATOMS: atom_id res chain seq x y z
N LEU A 1 3.75 -5.79 8.16
CA LEU A 1 3.65 -6.30 9.56
C LEU A 1 2.82 -5.30 10.36
N LEU A 2 1.72 -5.73 11.00
CA LEU A 2 0.97 -4.86 11.92
C LEU A 2 1.59 -4.95 13.32
N ASN A 3 1.68 -3.83 14.04
CA ASN A 3 2.16 -3.81 15.42
C ASN A 3 1.28 -4.71 16.32
N PRO A 4 1.84 -5.32 17.39
CA PRO A 4 1.11 -6.23 18.29
C PRO A 4 0.05 -5.54 19.19
N GLY A 5 -0.39 -4.32 18.87
CA GLY A 5 -1.49 -3.65 19.56
C GLY A 5 -2.86 -4.14 19.11
N ASP A 6 -3.89 -3.94 19.95
CA ASP A 6 -5.24 -4.46 19.69
C ASP A 6 -5.99 -3.74 18.54
N GLY A 7 -5.48 -2.62 18.02
CA GLY A 7 -6.09 -1.86 16.91
C GLY A 7 -7.48 -1.28 17.24
N PRO A 8 -8.16 -0.62 16.29
CA PRO A 8 -7.75 -0.35 14.91
C PRO A 8 -6.63 0.70 14.82
N PHE A 9 -5.89 0.69 13.71
CA PHE A 9 -4.79 1.60 13.42
C PHE A 9 -5.17 2.55 12.29
N PRO A 10 -4.71 3.82 12.29
CA PRO A 10 -4.85 4.67 11.11
C PRO A 10 -4.20 4.00 9.88
N GLY A 11 -5.00 3.82 8.83
CA GLY A 11 -4.56 3.25 7.55
C GLY A 11 -3.81 4.26 6.69
N VAL A 12 -2.75 3.81 6.03
CA VAL A 12 -2.02 4.61 5.03
C VAL A 12 -1.65 3.74 3.83
N ILE A 13 -1.87 4.27 2.63
CA ILE A 13 -1.36 3.69 1.39
C ILE A 13 -0.03 4.35 1.09
N ASP A 14 1.02 3.55 0.94
CA ASP A 14 2.38 3.96 0.67
C ASP A 14 2.74 3.67 -0.80
N MET A 15 2.97 4.72 -1.58
CA MET A 15 3.28 4.64 -3.02
C MET A 15 4.60 5.33 -3.32
N TYR A 16 5.46 4.67 -4.08
CA TYR A 16 6.66 5.29 -4.67
C TYR A 16 6.33 5.92 -6.02
N GLY A 17 7.30 6.56 -6.66
CA GLY A 17 7.13 7.20 -7.96
C GLY A 17 7.49 6.24 -9.10
N ASP A 18 8.28 6.74 -10.03
CA ASP A 18 8.65 6.05 -11.28
C ASP A 18 9.68 4.92 -11.09
N GLU A 19 9.95 4.49 -9.85
CA GLU A 19 10.87 3.39 -9.58
C GLU A 19 10.32 2.02 -10.01
N GLY A 20 8.98 1.88 -10.08
CA GLY A 20 8.31 0.59 -10.30
C GLY A 20 8.55 -0.40 -9.15
N GLY A 21 8.03 -1.63 -9.30
CA GLY A 21 8.25 -2.67 -8.32
C GLY A 21 7.53 -2.45 -6.99
N LEU A 22 7.91 -3.24 -5.99
CA LEU A 22 7.42 -3.15 -4.60
C LEU A 22 8.53 -2.66 -3.69
N ILE A 23 8.29 -1.54 -3.00
CA ILE A 23 9.23 -0.93 -2.05
C ILE A 23 8.55 -0.83 -0.68
N GLU A 24 9.16 -1.44 0.35
CA GLU A 24 8.49 -1.65 1.65
C GLU A 24 9.15 -0.93 2.84
N PHE A 25 10.30 -0.27 2.64
CA PHE A 25 11.04 0.26 3.78
C PHE A 25 10.30 1.41 4.49
N ARG A 26 9.61 2.29 3.75
CA ARG A 26 8.85 3.41 4.32
C ARG A 26 7.57 2.94 5.01
N SER A 27 6.80 2.05 4.40
CA SER A 27 5.63 1.41 5.02
C SER A 27 5.99 0.62 6.28
N SER A 28 7.12 -0.10 6.27
CA SER A 28 7.62 -0.81 7.45
C SER A 28 7.96 0.15 8.60
N LEU A 29 8.59 1.29 8.30
CA LEU A 29 8.86 2.33 9.30
C LEU A 29 7.57 2.97 9.83
N LEU A 30 6.59 3.25 8.95
CA LEU A 30 5.27 3.75 9.35
C LEU A 30 4.55 2.76 10.27
N ALA A 31 4.65 1.46 9.99
CA ALA A 31 4.09 0.41 10.83
C ALA A 31 4.66 0.47 12.25
N THR A 32 5.97 0.67 12.42
CA THR A 32 6.57 0.84 13.76
C THR A 32 6.06 2.08 14.52
N ARG A 33 5.43 3.03 13.81
CA ARG A 33 4.84 4.26 14.37
C ARG A 33 3.32 4.17 14.57
N GLY A 34 2.73 2.98 14.45
CA GLY A 34 1.32 2.75 14.78
C GLY A 34 0.35 2.92 13.61
N PHE A 35 0.83 2.87 12.37
CA PHE A 35 -0.01 2.84 11.18
C PHE A 35 -0.20 1.42 10.65
N ALA A 36 -1.37 1.16 10.08
CA ALA A 36 -1.54 0.04 9.15
C ALA A 36 -1.13 0.51 7.76
N ALA A 37 0.11 0.22 7.36
CA ALA A 37 0.69 0.71 6.12
C ALA A 37 0.65 -0.35 5.01
N LEU A 38 0.03 0.00 3.88
CA LEU A 38 -0.03 -0.82 2.67
C LEU A 38 0.95 -0.29 1.62
N SER A 39 2.04 -1.02 1.37
CA SER A 39 2.89 -0.77 0.19
C SER A 39 2.12 -1.13 -1.07
N LEU A 40 1.88 -0.17 -1.95
CA LEU A 40 1.09 -0.38 -3.18
C LEU A 40 2.00 -0.25 -4.42
N PRO A 41 2.44 -1.37 -5.03
CA PRO A 41 3.05 -1.34 -6.36
C PRO A 41 1.96 -1.07 -7.40
N TYR A 42 2.27 -0.37 -8.49
CA TYR A 42 1.29 -0.09 -9.55
C TYR A 42 1.83 -0.28 -10.98
N PHE A 43 3.10 -0.63 -11.13
CA PHE A 43 3.72 -1.14 -12.36
C PHE A 43 5.04 -1.85 -12.04
N ASP A 44 5.56 -2.60 -13.01
CA ASP A 44 6.81 -3.38 -12.95
C ASP A 44 6.95 -4.30 -11.73
N PHE A 45 5.84 -4.90 -11.29
CA PHE A 45 5.80 -5.84 -10.19
C PHE A 45 4.87 -7.01 -10.50
N GLU A 46 5.33 -8.25 -10.33
CA GLU A 46 4.57 -9.48 -10.61
C GLU A 46 3.81 -9.44 -11.95
N ASP A 47 2.48 -9.50 -11.92
CA ASP A 47 1.55 -9.50 -13.04
C ASP A 47 1.06 -8.09 -13.46
N LEU A 48 1.53 -7.03 -12.78
CA LEU A 48 1.25 -5.65 -13.16
C LEU A 48 1.94 -5.27 -14.48
N PRO A 49 1.45 -4.21 -15.16
CA PRO A 49 2.06 -3.73 -16.40
C PRO A 49 3.56 -3.45 -16.23
N LYS A 50 4.38 -3.84 -17.21
CA LYS A 50 5.83 -3.60 -17.18
C LYS A 50 6.24 -2.13 -17.25
N VAL A 51 5.35 -1.29 -17.78
CA VAL A 51 5.55 0.15 -17.91
C VAL A 51 4.22 0.85 -17.65
N MET A 52 4.26 2.00 -16.99
CA MET A 52 3.07 2.82 -16.80
C MET A 52 2.76 3.60 -18.08
N LYS A 53 1.83 3.10 -18.89
CA LYS A 53 1.32 3.81 -20.08
C LYS A 53 0.05 4.59 -19.80
N GLU A 54 -0.79 4.04 -18.92
CA GLU A 54 -2.09 4.59 -18.56
C GLU A 54 -2.23 4.52 -17.04
N PHE A 55 -2.82 5.57 -16.47
CA PHE A 55 -3.06 5.67 -15.04
C PHE A 55 -4.54 5.39 -14.76
N ASN A 56 -4.86 4.13 -14.50
CA ASN A 56 -6.21 3.68 -14.19
C ASN A 56 -6.53 3.95 -12.71
N LEU A 57 -7.46 4.87 -12.42
CA LEU A 57 -7.78 5.27 -11.05
C LEU A 57 -8.57 4.22 -10.28
N GLU A 58 -9.29 3.35 -10.98
CA GLU A 58 -10.07 2.27 -10.39
C GLU A 58 -9.17 1.29 -9.61
N TYR A 59 -7.95 1.01 -10.09
CA TYR A 59 -6.94 0.21 -9.37
C TYR A 59 -6.64 0.78 -7.96
N PHE A 60 -6.42 2.09 -7.88
CA PHE A 60 -6.11 2.77 -6.62
C PHE A 60 -7.34 2.87 -5.70
N GLU A 61 -8.53 3.00 -6.29
CA GLU A 61 -9.79 2.98 -5.56
C GLU A 61 -10.06 1.60 -4.93
N GLU A 62 -9.75 0.52 -5.64
CA GLU A 62 -9.81 -0.85 -5.13
C GLU A 62 -8.84 -1.07 -3.96
N ALA A 63 -7.60 -0.57 -4.07
CA ALA A 63 -6.62 -0.62 -2.99
C ALA A 63 -7.09 0.16 -1.75
N ALA A 64 -7.72 1.34 -1.94
CA ALA A 64 -8.31 2.11 -0.86
C ALA A 64 -9.47 1.37 -0.18
N ARG A 65 -10.37 0.76 -0.95
CA ARG A 65 -11.46 -0.06 -0.41
C ARG A 65 -10.94 -1.30 0.31
N PHE A 66 -9.89 -1.94 -0.21
CA PHE A 66 -9.24 -3.07 0.42
C PHE A 66 -8.72 -2.70 1.81
N LEU A 67 -7.95 -1.60 1.91
CA LEU A 67 -7.41 -1.13 3.18
C LEU A 67 -8.52 -0.72 4.15
N GLN A 68 -9.54 0.00 3.69
CA GLN A 68 -10.66 0.45 4.51
C GLN A 68 -11.52 -0.70 5.08
N ARG A 69 -11.59 -1.84 4.39
CA ARG A 69 -12.33 -3.02 4.85
C ARG A 69 -11.54 -3.90 5.81
N HIS A 70 -10.25 -3.62 6.01
CA HIS A 70 -9.40 -4.44 6.86
C HIS A 70 -9.80 -4.28 8.34
N PRO A 71 -10.09 -5.35 9.12
CA PRO A 71 -10.65 -5.24 10.48
C PRO A 71 -9.77 -4.53 11.52
N LYS A 72 -8.50 -4.25 11.18
CA LYS A 72 -7.53 -3.55 12.03
C LYS A 72 -7.24 -2.12 11.53
N VAL A 73 -8.03 -1.62 10.59
CA VAL A 73 -7.98 -0.26 10.02
C VAL A 73 -9.29 0.45 10.33
#